data_AF-A0A8S3GTX7-F1
#
_entry.id   AF-A0A8S3GTX7-F1
#
_cell.length_a   1.000
_cell.length_b   1.000
_cell.length_c   1.000
_cell.angle_alpha   90.00
_cell.angle_beta   90.00
_cell.angle_gamma   90.00
#
_symmetry.space_group_name_H-M   'P 1'
#
loop_
_entity.id
_entity.type
_entity.pdbx_description
1 polymer ?
#
loop_
_entity_poly.entity_id
_entity_poly.type
_entity_poly.pdbx_seq_one_letter_code
_entity_poly.pdbx_strand_id
1 'polypeptide(L)'
;HIPPRGCAFVCFKERSDASRCLEKMKDFRFHGNPIKIAWAMNKGVKDRFKEFWDADHGCTYIPYSELKDIPNLTTLAEGGTIDDESMPSFLKCL
;
A
#
# COMPACT_ATOMS: atom_id res chain seq x y z
N HIS A 1 2.94 -0.80 -27.07
CA HIS A 1 3.77 0.33 -26.63
C HIS A 1 2.92 1.17 -25.67
N ILE A 2 3.25 1.21 -24.37
CA ILE A 2 2.56 2.08 -23.42
C ILE A 2 3.32 3.41 -23.46
N PRO A 3 2.70 4.52 -23.89
CA PRO A 3 3.37 5.82 -23.89
C PRO A 3 3.84 6.13 -22.45
N PRO A 4 5.00 6.80 -22.25
CA PRO A 4 5.52 7.08 -20.93
C PRO A 4 4.49 7.90 -20.15
N ARG A 5 3.75 7.22 -19.28
CA ARG A 5 2.88 7.89 -18.31
C ARG A 5 3.83 8.46 -17.27
N GLY A 6 3.73 9.75 -16.97
CA GLY A 6 4.59 10.47 -16.01
C GLY A 6 4.41 10.03 -14.56
N CYS A 7 4.42 8.72 -14.29
CA CYS A 7 4.32 8.10 -12.99
C CYS A 7 5.48 7.13 -12.79
N ALA A 8 6.04 7.13 -11.59
CA ALA A 8 7.06 6.20 -11.15
C ALA A 8 6.65 5.61 -9.79
N PHE A 9 7.16 4.42 -9.47
CA PHE A 9 6.99 3.81 -8.16
C PHE A 9 8.31 3.84 -7.41
N VAL A 10 8.26 4.16 -6.13
CA VAL A 10 9.40 4.13 -5.21
C VAL A 10 9.00 3.24 -4.04
N CYS A 11 9.85 2.29 -3.70
CA CYS A 11 9.68 1.40 -2.55
C CYS A 11 10.67 1.81 -1.46
N PHE A 12 10.17 2.07 -0.26
CA PHE A 12 11.00 2.29 0.93
C PHE A 12 11.09 0.99 1.73
N LYS A 13 12.17 0.83 2.49
CA LYS A 13 12.32 -0.31 3.40
C LYS A 13 11.32 -0.25 4.55
N GLU A 14 11.19 0.91 5.19
CA GLU A 14 10.32 1.14 6.33
C GLU A 14 9.11 1.99 5.93
N ARG A 15 7.90 1.63 6.39
CA ARG A 15 6.67 2.41 6.12
C ARG A 15 6.77 3.84 6.64
N SER A 16 7.42 4.04 7.78
CA SER A 16 7.60 5.36 8.40
C SER A 16 8.43 6.31 7.51
N ASP A 17 9.41 5.79 6.77
CA ASP A 17 10.21 6.60 5.84
C ASP A 17 9.39 7.01 4.61
N ALA A 18 8.54 6.12 4.09
CA ALA A 18 7.60 6.47 3.02
C ALA A 18 6.59 7.54 3.46
N SER A 19 6.04 7.43 4.67
CA SER A 19 5.13 8.43 5.25
C SER A 19 5.81 9.80 5.37
N ARG A 20 7.04 9.82 5.92
CA ARG A 20 7.84 11.05 6.04
C ARG A 20 8.13 11.66 4.67
N CYS A 21 8.39 10.83 3.65
CA CYS A 21 8.61 11.30 2.28
C CYS A 21 7.37 12.02 1.72
N LEU A 22 6.18 11.42 1.87
CA LEU A 22 4.92 12.02 1.43
C LEU A 22 4.66 13.39 2.08
N GLU A 23 4.89 13.50 3.39
CA GLU A 23 4.74 14.77 4.11
C GLU A 23 5.75 15.83 3.64
N LYS A 24 7.03 15.46 3.52
CA LYS A 24 8.09 16.38 3.13
C LYS A 24 7.99 16.86 1.69
N MET A 25 7.49 16.00 0.81
CA MET A 25 7.37 16.29 -0.62
C MET A 25 6.00 16.87 -0.98
N LYS A 26 5.15 17.15 0.02
CA LYS A 26 3.90 17.86 -0.18
C LYS A 26 4.19 19.21 -0.86
N ASP A 27 3.50 19.47 -1.96
CA ASP A 27 3.66 20.67 -2.80
C ASP A 27 5.04 20.84 -3.46
N PHE A 28 5.85 19.77 -3.52
CA PHE A 28 7.14 19.80 -4.21
C PHE A 28 6.97 20.07 -5.71
N ARG A 29 7.81 20.97 -6.23
CA ARG A 29 7.88 21.31 -7.66
C ARG A 29 9.23 20.91 -8.24
N PHE A 30 9.20 20.13 -9.32
CA PHE A 30 10.38 19.75 -10.08
C PHE A 30 10.44 20.54 -11.37
N HIS A 31 11.49 21.36 -11.53
CA HIS A 31 11.61 22.32 -12.63
C HIS A 31 10.35 23.19 -12.82
N GLY A 32 9.76 23.64 -11.72
CA GLY A 32 8.54 24.46 -11.73
C GLY A 32 7.22 23.69 -11.88
N ASN A 33 7.27 22.40 -12.24
CA ASN A 33 6.09 21.56 -12.38
C ASN A 33 5.74 20.87 -11.05
N PRO A 34 4.50 20.94 -10.56
CA PRO A 34 4.09 20.23 -9.36
C PRO A 34 4.15 18.72 -9.60
N ILE A 35 4.75 18.00 -8.65
CA ILE A 35 4.70 16.53 -8.62
C ILE A 35 3.64 16.12 -7.61
N LYS A 36 2.79 15.16 -7.99
CA LYS A 36 1.86 14.51 -7.07
C LYS A 36 2.49 13.21 -6.59
N ILE A 37 2.51 13.02 -5.28
CA ILE A 37 2.95 11.78 -4.64
C ILE A 37 1.79 11.28 -3.79
N ALA A 38 1.52 9.99 -3.85
CA ALA A 38 0.46 9.32 -3.10
C ALA A 38 0.89 7.88 -2.81
N TRP A 39 0.25 7.26 -1.82
CA TRP A 39 0.39 5.84 -1.57
C TRP A 39 -0.11 5.02 -2.77
N ALA A 40 0.63 3.97 -3.12
CA ALA A 40 0.20 2.98 -4.09
C ALA A 40 -0.52 1.84 -3.38
N MET A 41 -1.66 1.41 -3.91
CA MET A 41 -2.40 0.26 -3.40
C MET A 41 -1.62 -1.04 -3.64
N ASN A 42 -1.58 -1.90 -2.63
CA ASN A 42 -0.89 -3.19 -2.68
C ASN A 42 -1.44 -4.05 -3.84
N LYS A 43 -0.55 -4.76 -4.54
CA LYS A 43 -0.94 -5.61 -5.67
C LYS A 43 -1.88 -6.74 -5.21
N GLY A 44 -1.59 -7.36 -4.06
CA GLY A 44 -2.42 -8.41 -3.46
C GLY A 44 -3.83 -7.98 -3.04
N VAL A 45 -4.07 -6.67 -2.91
CA VAL A 45 -5.35 -6.08 -2.45
C VAL A 45 -6.23 -5.64 -3.61
N LYS A 46 -5.62 -5.23 -4.72
CA LYS A 46 -6.27 -4.46 -5.79
C LYS A 46 -7.54 -5.09 -6.38
N ASP A 47 -7.61 -6.42 -6.41
CA ASP A 47 -8.71 -7.14 -7.05
C ASP A 47 -9.84 -7.50 -6.09
N ARG A 48 -9.54 -7.76 -4.81
CA ARG A 48 -10.52 -8.30 -3.83
C ARG A 48 -10.84 -7.36 -2.67
N PHE A 49 -9.88 -6.55 -2.23
CA PHE A 49 -9.99 -5.76 -1.00
C PHE A 49 -9.87 -4.25 -1.26
N LYS A 50 -10.08 -3.84 -2.51
CA LYS A 50 -9.95 -2.45 -2.95
C LYS A 50 -10.83 -1.48 -2.17
N GLU A 51 -12.02 -1.92 -1.76
CA GLU A 51 -12.97 -1.10 -0.99
C GLU A 51 -12.49 -0.78 0.43
N PHE A 52 -11.57 -1.58 0.97
CA PHE A 52 -10.97 -1.40 2.29
C PHE A 52 -9.67 -0.60 2.26
N TRP A 53 -9.26 -0.10 1.08
CA TRP A 53 -8.07 0.72 0.93
C TRP A 53 -8.28 2.13 1.45
N ASP A 54 -7.45 2.52 2.41
CA ASP A 54 -7.35 3.88 2.90
C ASP A 54 -6.16 4.58 2.20
N ALA A 55 -6.47 5.54 1.32
CA ALA A 55 -5.48 6.26 0.55
C ALA A 55 -4.69 7.30 1.36
N ASP A 56 -5.24 7.77 2.48
CA ASP A 56 -4.60 8.76 3.34
C ASP A 56 -3.54 8.08 4.21
N HIS A 57 -3.90 6.93 4.79
CA HIS A 57 -2.99 6.12 5.60
C HIS A 57 -2.12 5.17 4.76
N GLY A 58 -2.47 4.89 3.50
CA GLY A 58 -1.69 3.99 2.66
C GLY A 58 -1.72 2.54 3.14
N CYS A 59 -2.86 2.10 3.66
CA CYS A 59 -3.06 0.74 4.16
C CYS A 59 -4.46 0.22 3.84
N THR A 60 -4.64 -1.09 3.94
CA THR A 60 -5.92 -1.75 3.70
C THR A 60 -6.44 -2.33 5.00
N TYR A 61 -7.55 -1.81 5.51
CA TYR A 61 -8.18 -2.30 6.74
C TYR A 61 -9.18 -3.42 6.43
N ILE A 62 -8.67 -4.64 6.31
CA ILE A 62 -9.49 -5.79 5.92
C ILE A 62 -10.20 -6.38 7.15
N PRO A 63 -11.55 -6.42 7.17
CA PRO A 63 -12.28 -7.06 8.26
C PRO A 63 -11.94 -8.54 8.38
N TYR A 64 -11.86 -9.08 9.60
CA TYR A 64 -11.52 -10.49 9.82
C TYR A 64 -12.53 -11.47 9.18
N SER A 65 -13.78 -11.05 8.98
CA SER A 65 -14.78 -11.85 8.25
C SER A 65 -14.38 -12.11 6.80
N GLU A 66 -13.69 -11.17 6.17
CA GLU A 66 -13.23 -11.23 4.77
C GLU A 66 -11.95 -12.07 4.61
N LEU A 67 -11.27 -12.39 5.72
CA LEU A 67 -10.02 -13.16 5.72
C LEU A 67 -10.21 -14.68 5.64
N LYS A 68 -11.45 -15.18 5.82
CA LYS A 68 -11.73 -16.62 5.97
C LYS A 68 -11.34 -17.47 4.76
N ASP A 69 -11.39 -16.89 3.56
CA ASP A 69 -11.09 -17.58 2.30
C ASP A 69 -9.82 -17.01 1.63
N ILE A 70 -8.83 -16.58 2.41
CA ILE A 70 -7.56 -16.15 1.83
C ILE A 70 -6.69 -17.39 1.61
N PRO A 71 -6.34 -17.73 0.35
CA PRO A 71 -5.58 -18.94 0.07
C PRO A 71 -4.11 -18.82 0.51
N ASN A 72 -3.55 -17.61 0.58
CA ASN A 72 -2.15 -17.38 0.94
C ASN A 72 -1.90 -15.93 1.41
N LEU A 73 -1.38 -15.76 2.62
CA LEU A 73 -0.94 -14.46 3.16
C LEU A 73 0.17 -13.81 2.32
N THR A 74 1.02 -14.63 1.69
CA THR A 74 2.09 -14.16 0.79
C THR A 74 1.52 -13.37 -0.38
N THR A 75 0.43 -13.85 -0.98
CA THR A 75 -0.23 -13.15 -2.09
C THR A 75 -0.84 -11.84 -1.61
N LEU A 76 -1.44 -11.82 -0.42
CA LEU A 76 -1.99 -10.60 0.17
C LEU A 76 -0.89 -9.55 0.44
N ALA A 77 0.28 -10.01 0.89
CA ALA A 77 1.45 -9.18 1.17
C ALA A 77 2.18 -8.71 -0.11
N GLU A 78 1.80 -9.15 -1.31
CA GLU A 78 2.48 -8.73 -2.54
C GLU A 78 2.42 -7.20 -2.74
N GLY A 79 3.59 -6.57 -2.68
CA GLY A 79 3.73 -5.12 -2.83
C GLY A 79 3.27 -4.33 -1.60
N GLY A 80 3.18 -4.97 -0.44
CA GLY A 80 2.86 -4.34 0.84
C GLY A 80 3.51 -5.07 2.03
N THR A 81 3.07 -4.72 3.23
CA THR A 81 3.49 -5.37 4.47
C THR A 81 2.25 -5.62 5.32
N ILE A 82 2.19 -6.78 5.95
CA ILE A 82 1.13 -7.11 6.90
C ILE A 82 1.54 -6.56 8.27
N ASP A 83 0.62 -5.84 8.92
CA ASP A 83 0.81 -5.40 10.29
C ASP A 83 0.57 -6.58 11.25
N ASP A 84 1.65 -7.09 11.86
CA ASP A 84 1.58 -8.22 12.77
C ASP A 84 0.69 -7.93 13.99
N GLU A 85 0.66 -6.70 14.49
CA GLU A 85 -0.12 -6.34 15.68
C GLU A 85 -1.63 -6.49 15.40
N SER A 86 -2.05 -6.21 14.17
CA SER A 86 -3.44 -6.33 13.72
C SER A 86 -3.85 -7.73 13.27
N MET A 87 -2.91 -8.68 13.16
CA MET A 87 -3.18 -10.00 12.61
C MET A 87 -3.91 -10.90 13.64
N PRO A 88 -5.04 -11.53 13.28
CA PRO A 88 -5.75 -12.39 14.22
C PRO A 88 -4.94 -13.66 14.51
N SER A 89 -5.06 -14.18 15.74
CA SER A 89 -4.22 -15.28 16.23
C SER A 89 -4.25 -16.54 15.36
N PHE A 90 -5.36 -16.81 14.68
CA PHE A 90 -5.49 -17.98 13.80
C PHE A 90 -4.64 -17.88 12.51
N LEU A 91 -4.20 -16.68 12.12
CA LEU A 91 -3.30 -16.45 10.98
C LEU A 91 -1.84 -16.34 11.37
N LYS A 92 -1.52 -16.09 12.65
CA LYS A 92 -0.15 -16.04 13.18
C LYS A 92 0.53 -17.41 13.28
N CYS A 93 -0.24 -18.51 13.16
CA CYS A 93 0.24 -19.89 13.29
C CYS A 93 0.47 -20.62 11.95
N LEU A 94 0.36 -19.92 10.81
CA LEU A 94 0.70 -20.42 9.47
C LEU A 94 2.12 -20.00 9.08
#